data_AF-A0A4S2CXP2-F1
#
_entry.id   AF-A0A4S2CXP2-F1
#
_cell.length_a   1.000
_cell.length_b   1.000
_cell.length_c   1.000
_cell.angle_alpha   90.00
_cell.angle_beta   90.00
_cell.angle_gamma   90.00
#
_symmetry.space_group_name_H-M   'P 1'
#
loop_
_entity.id
_entity.type
_entity.pdbx_description
1 polymer ?
#
loop_
_entity_poly.entity_id
_entity_poly.type
_entity_poly.pdbx_seq_one_letter_code
_entity_poly.pdbx_strand_id
1 'polypeptide(L)'
;MSLLDGLIDEAARATGLGGDARKLVAVVAGYIFTVPGGLKGFRDKFAKAGLGEVFDSWMGHALHPRSVSAGQVQHVIGNRDMIALADKAGVGSGAIGATLATVLPMLVRRVTPDGTLPTALPSDLQQLINGVTGAGQVHRVDAIHHASPPRRAGPWKWLLPLLALLGLAYCGWQAKNGRMQERPAATPDAAATPVAATPSRAQPQLDLRTADGKVNVSGRLPSASEKHRLLEALGTTFGTGNVVGDIQVDPAAQPAGWMDTLIKLLPRLKANGLRMAFSGDRIDLDTSAMQQAQRFEVSRLLQGELSRFELSGLFDPGVAALDGLASGYGAADLTAALNQTTMTFESNSATLSPSSREILRIAAKALAGAPDGTHVVVGGHTDSQGDPVANLALSRQRAQAVVDALVALGVPAGRLSARGHGSNQPIADNRTGEGRAANRRIAYTVK
;
A
#
# COMPACT_ATOMS: atom_id res chain seq x y z
N MET A 1 -4.49 -29.21 24.59
CA MET A 1 -4.17 -28.82 23.20
C MET A 1 -2.66 -28.84 23.07
N SER A 2 -2.13 -29.40 21.99
CA SER A 2 -0.68 -29.35 21.75
C SER A 2 -0.26 -27.89 21.62
N LEU A 3 0.96 -27.56 22.06
CA LEU A 3 1.52 -26.22 21.87
C LEU A 3 1.64 -25.84 20.37
N LEU A 4 1.63 -26.84 19.48
CA LEU A 4 1.55 -26.65 18.03
C LEU A 4 0.14 -26.25 17.57
N ASP A 5 -0.90 -26.83 18.18
CA ASP A 5 -2.29 -26.51 17.86
C ASP A 5 -2.59 -25.05 18.21
N GLY A 6 -2.05 -24.56 19.34
CA GLY A 6 -2.16 -23.15 19.72
C GLY A 6 -1.56 -22.19 18.69
N LEU A 7 -0.38 -22.52 18.13
CA LEU A 7 0.25 -21.72 17.07
C LEU A 7 -0.58 -21.73 15.78
N ILE A 8 -1.11 -22.89 15.40
CA ILE A 8 -1.94 -23.03 14.19
C ILE A 8 -3.24 -22.23 14.34
N ASP A 9 -3.89 -22.30 15.51
CA ASP A 9 -5.12 -21.57 15.78
C ASP A 9 -4.89 -20.05 15.87
N GLU A 10 -3.75 -19.63 16.43
CA GLU A 10 -3.34 -18.23 16.43
C GLU A 10 -3.06 -17.72 15.01
N ALA A 11 -2.32 -18.50 14.20
CA ALA A 11 -2.07 -18.18 12.81
C ALA A 11 -3.36 -18.14 11.98
N ALA A 12 -4.28 -19.09 12.19
CA ALA A 12 -5.57 -19.14 11.50
C ALA A 12 -6.42 -17.89 11.80
N ARG A 13 -6.49 -17.48 13.07
CA ARG A 13 -7.21 -16.28 13.49
C ARG A 13 -6.58 -15.01 12.95
N ALA A 14 -5.26 -14.91 12.98
CA ALA A 14 -4.54 -13.71 12.58
C ALA A 14 -4.50 -13.51 11.05
N THR A 15 -4.56 -14.59 10.27
CA THR A 15 -4.46 -14.53 8.80
C THR A 15 -5.79 -14.74 8.07
N GLY A 16 -6.81 -15.26 8.76
CA GLY A 16 -8.09 -15.62 8.14
C GLY A 16 -8.05 -16.90 7.29
N LEU A 17 -6.95 -17.66 7.32
CA LEU A 17 -6.74 -18.83 6.45
C LEU A 17 -7.48 -20.11 6.89
N GLY A 18 -8.10 -20.12 8.08
CA GLY A 18 -8.81 -21.31 8.58
C GLY A 18 -7.93 -22.57 8.56
N GLY A 19 -8.41 -23.64 7.91
CA GLY A 19 -7.70 -24.92 7.82
C GLY A 19 -6.35 -24.87 7.10
N ASP A 20 -6.13 -23.88 6.24
CA ASP A 20 -4.87 -23.73 5.48
C ASP A 20 -3.72 -23.15 6.32
N ALA A 21 -4.02 -22.59 7.50
CA ALA A 21 -3.00 -22.08 8.42
C ALA A 21 -1.99 -23.17 8.85
N ARG A 22 -2.47 -24.41 9.01
CA ARG A 22 -1.61 -25.56 9.33
C ARG A 22 -0.55 -25.78 8.24
N LYS A 23 -0.98 -25.74 6.98
CA LYS A 23 -0.13 -25.95 5.81
C LYS A 23 0.88 -24.80 5.67
N LEU A 24 0.44 -23.57 5.87
CA LEU A 24 1.31 -22.40 5.91
C LEU A 24 2.40 -22.54 6.98
N VAL A 25 2.03 -22.82 8.23
CA VAL A 25 3.00 -22.96 9.34
C VAL A 25 4.02 -24.06 9.02
N ALA A 26 3.58 -25.19 8.47
CA ALA A 26 4.46 -26.27 8.04
C ALA A 26 5.47 -25.83 6.96
N VAL A 27 4.98 -25.16 5.92
CA VAL A 27 5.80 -24.71 4.77
C VAL A 27 6.82 -23.67 5.21
N VAL A 28 6.43 -22.73 6.07
CA VAL A 28 7.32 -21.68 6.60
C VAL A 28 8.36 -22.26 7.54
N ALA A 29 7.97 -23.12 8.47
CA ALA A 29 8.90 -23.82 9.35
C ALA A 29 9.90 -24.64 8.52
N GLY A 30 9.43 -25.39 7.53
CA GLY A 30 10.29 -26.15 6.62
C GLY A 30 11.32 -25.25 5.93
N TYR A 31 10.89 -24.13 5.36
CA TYR A 31 11.78 -23.18 4.70
C TYR A 31 12.86 -22.62 5.62
N ILE A 32 12.50 -22.15 6.82
CA ILE A 32 13.46 -21.59 7.78
C ILE A 32 14.61 -22.56 8.04
N PHE A 33 14.31 -23.85 8.18
CA PHE A 33 15.32 -24.87 8.45
C PHE A 33 16.01 -25.43 7.20
N THR A 34 15.57 -25.07 5.99
CA THR A 34 16.37 -25.26 4.76
C THR A 34 17.45 -24.20 4.56
N VAL A 35 17.37 -23.05 5.26
CA VAL A 35 18.42 -22.03 5.23
C VAL A 35 19.69 -22.60 5.88
N PRO A 36 20.89 -22.44 5.29
CA PRO A 36 22.13 -22.89 5.91
C PRO A 36 22.29 -22.31 7.32
N GLY A 37 22.45 -23.18 8.33
CA GLY A 37 22.46 -22.78 9.74
C GLY A 37 21.08 -22.69 10.40
N GLY A 38 20.03 -23.18 9.74
CA GLY A 38 18.66 -23.25 10.27
C GLY A 38 18.11 -21.90 10.70
N LEU A 39 17.48 -21.85 11.88
CA LEU A 39 16.93 -20.62 12.44
C LEU A 39 18.01 -19.54 12.65
N LYS A 40 19.23 -19.92 13.04
CA LYS A 40 20.35 -18.97 13.15
C LYS A 40 20.70 -18.35 11.80
N GLY A 41 20.80 -19.17 10.76
CA GLY A 41 21.04 -18.68 9.39
C GLY A 41 19.92 -17.76 8.89
N PHE A 42 18.68 -18.07 9.27
CA PHE A 42 17.53 -17.22 8.98
C PHE A 42 17.58 -15.88 9.72
N ARG A 43 17.94 -15.88 11.00
CA ARG A 43 18.21 -14.66 11.79
C ARG A 43 19.35 -13.84 11.17
N ASP A 44 20.40 -14.50 10.70
CA ASP A 44 21.53 -13.83 10.03
C ASP A 44 21.10 -13.16 8.71
N LYS A 45 20.09 -13.70 7.99
CA LYS A 45 19.46 -13.00 6.85
C LYS A 45 18.72 -11.73 7.29
N PHE A 46 17.96 -11.78 8.39
CA PHE A 46 17.31 -10.59 8.97
C PHE A 46 18.33 -9.53 9.41
N ALA A 47 19.43 -9.94 10.04
CA ALA A 47 20.50 -9.04 10.46
C ALA A 47 21.16 -8.34 9.26
N LYS A 48 21.46 -9.07 8.17
CA LYS A 48 22.01 -8.50 6.93
C LYS A 48 21.08 -7.49 6.26
N ALA A 49 19.77 -7.63 6.45
CA ALA A 49 18.76 -6.70 5.97
C ALA A 49 18.52 -5.49 6.90
N GLY A 50 19.29 -5.33 7.97
CA GLY A 50 19.09 -4.27 8.97
C GLY A 50 17.90 -4.51 9.91
N LEU A 51 17.36 -5.72 9.93
CA LEU A 51 16.17 -6.11 10.72
C LEU A 51 16.51 -7.09 11.84
N GLY A 52 17.78 -7.17 12.25
CA GLY A 52 18.24 -8.08 13.32
C GLY A 52 17.53 -7.82 14.64
N GLU A 53 17.42 -6.56 15.07
CA GLU A 53 16.70 -6.21 16.31
C GLU A 53 15.20 -6.52 16.24
N VAL A 54 14.60 -6.42 15.04
CA VAL A 54 13.19 -6.78 14.83
C VAL A 54 13.02 -8.27 15.03
N PHE A 55 13.89 -9.09 14.43
CA PHE A 55 13.87 -10.54 14.62
C PHE A 55 14.12 -10.92 16.09
N ASP A 56 15.12 -10.32 16.72
CA ASP A 56 15.49 -10.63 18.11
C ASP A 56 14.34 -10.28 19.08
N SER A 57 13.52 -9.26 18.75
CA SER A 57 12.31 -8.90 19.51
C SER A 57 11.19 -9.95 19.44
N TRP A 58 11.25 -10.93 18.55
CA TRP A 58 10.27 -12.00 18.47
C TRP A 58 10.60 -13.18 19.36
N MET A 59 11.84 -13.27 19.85
CA MET A 59 12.25 -14.39 20.69
C MET A 59 11.50 -14.40 22.02
N GLY A 60 11.29 -15.58 22.61
CA GLY A 60 10.35 -15.80 23.73
C GLY A 60 10.52 -14.93 24.98
N HIS A 61 11.71 -14.35 25.18
CA HIS A 61 12.05 -13.46 26.30
C HIS A 61 11.68 -11.98 26.09
N ALA A 62 11.33 -11.59 24.87
CA ALA A 62 11.03 -10.19 24.55
C ALA A 62 9.60 -9.80 24.95
N LEU A 63 9.47 -8.69 25.70
CA LEU A 63 8.18 -8.19 26.22
C LEU A 63 7.29 -7.55 25.14
N HIS A 64 7.89 -7.03 24.07
CA HIS A 64 7.22 -6.28 23.02
C HIS A 64 7.75 -6.68 21.63
N PRO A 65 7.13 -7.66 20.94
CA PRO A 65 7.54 -8.02 19.59
C PRO A 65 7.28 -6.85 18.64
N ARG A 66 8.33 -6.43 17.93
CA ARG A 66 8.22 -5.38 16.90
C ARG A 66 7.51 -5.96 15.67
N SER A 67 6.69 -5.15 15.00
CA SER A 67 6.08 -5.55 13.74
C SER A 67 7.10 -5.56 12.60
N VAL A 68 6.81 -6.34 11.56
CA VAL A 68 7.54 -6.34 10.29
C VAL A 68 6.53 -6.17 9.16
N SER A 69 6.91 -5.46 8.10
CA SER A 69 6.06 -5.27 6.93
C SER A 69 6.24 -6.39 5.90
N ALA A 70 5.26 -6.56 5.02
CA ALA A 70 5.34 -7.50 3.91
C ALA A 70 6.58 -7.25 3.02
N GLY A 71 6.91 -5.97 2.77
CA GLY A 71 8.09 -5.58 2.00
C GLY A 71 9.40 -5.90 2.70
N GLN A 72 9.46 -5.74 4.02
CA GLN A 72 10.63 -6.13 4.83
C GLN A 72 10.84 -7.65 4.82
N VAL A 73 9.77 -8.43 4.96
CA VAL A 73 9.84 -9.89 4.84
C VAL A 73 10.31 -10.32 3.45
N GLN A 74 9.77 -9.70 2.39
CA GLN A 74 10.17 -9.98 1.02
C GLN A 74 11.65 -9.63 0.78
N HIS A 75 12.14 -8.55 1.38
CA HIS A 75 13.56 -8.16 1.28
C HIS A 75 14.49 -9.22 1.91
N VAL A 76 14.09 -9.83 3.03
CA VAL A 76 14.89 -10.86 3.72
C VAL A 76 14.81 -12.22 3.04
N ILE A 77 13.61 -12.66 2.68
CA ILE A 77 13.36 -14.00 2.13
C ILE A 77 13.71 -14.05 0.64
N GLY A 78 13.47 -12.97 -0.09
CA GLY A 78 13.69 -12.88 -1.53
C GLY A 78 12.49 -13.35 -2.34
N ASN A 79 12.27 -12.72 -3.49
CA ASN A 79 11.04 -12.90 -4.28
C ASN A 79 10.80 -14.34 -4.77
N ARG A 80 11.87 -15.04 -5.16
CA ARG A 80 11.79 -16.43 -5.63
C ARG A 80 11.28 -17.36 -4.54
N ASP A 81 11.84 -17.24 -3.33
CA ASP A 81 11.47 -18.07 -2.19
C ASP A 81 10.06 -17.71 -1.70
N MET A 82 9.67 -16.44 -1.75
CA MET A 82 8.31 -15.98 -1.46
C MET A 82 7.25 -16.62 -2.36
N ILE A 83 7.51 -16.70 -3.67
CA ILE A 83 6.59 -17.35 -4.63
C ILE A 83 6.52 -18.85 -4.36
N ALA A 84 7.66 -19.51 -4.15
CA ALA A 84 7.70 -20.94 -3.84
C ALA A 84 6.96 -21.28 -2.53
N LEU A 85 7.06 -20.39 -1.52
CA LEU A 85 6.31 -20.48 -0.28
C LEU A 85 4.81 -20.31 -0.50
N ALA A 86 4.40 -19.33 -1.31
CA ALA A 86 3.01 -19.08 -1.65
C ALA A 86 2.36 -20.32 -2.30
N ASP A 87 3.00 -20.85 -3.34
CA ASP A 87 2.53 -22.04 -4.06
C ASP A 87 2.44 -23.27 -3.15
N LYS A 88 3.48 -23.51 -2.33
CA LYS A 88 3.49 -24.63 -1.39
C LYS A 88 2.48 -24.47 -0.26
N ALA A 89 2.20 -23.25 0.18
CA ALA A 89 1.22 -22.98 1.24
C ALA A 89 -0.22 -22.93 0.70
N GLY A 90 -0.43 -22.79 -0.61
CA GLY A 90 -1.75 -22.55 -1.20
C GLY A 90 -2.28 -21.14 -0.94
N VAL A 91 -1.38 -20.18 -0.65
CA VAL A 91 -1.73 -18.78 -0.40
C VAL A 91 -1.42 -17.97 -1.65
N GLY A 92 -2.28 -17.02 -2.02
CA GLY A 92 -2.03 -16.15 -3.17
C GLY A 92 -0.71 -15.38 -3.04
N SER A 93 0.07 -15.29 -4.12
CA SER A 93 1.38 -14.62 -4.15
C SER A 93 1.33 -13.13 -3.77
N GLY A 94 0.18 -12.46 -3.94
CA GLY A 94 -0.04 -11.09 -3.46
C GLY A 94 -0.28 -10.98 -1.94
N ALA A 95 -0.74 -12.06 -1.29
CA ALA A 95 -1.06 -12.08 0.14
C ALA A 95 0.05 -12.69 1.00
N ILE A 96 0.96 -13.48 0.41
CA ILE A 96 2.00 -14.22 1.16
C ILE A 96 2.90 -13.28 1.98
N GLY A 97 3.23 -12.08 1.48
CA GLY A 97 4.04 -11.12 2.22
C GLY A 97 3.42 -10.69 3.55
N ALA A 98 2.16 -10.26 3.52
CA ALA A 98 1.42 -9.86 4.73
C ALA A 98 1.18 -11.06 5.66
N THR A 99 0.93 -12.23 5.06
CA THR A 99 0.72 -13.48 5.80
C THR A 99 1.98 -13.89 6.56
N LEU A 100 3.15 -13.88 5.92
CA LEU A 100 4.42 -14.20 6.57
C LEU A 100 4.82 -13.13 7.58
N ALA A 101 4.57 -11.86 7.30
CA ALA A 101 4.79 -10.78 8.27
C ALA A 101 4.01 -11.00 9.59
N THR A 102 2.85 -11.67 9.50
CA THR A 102 2.02 -12.00 10.65
C THR A 102 2.48 -13.28 11.36
N VAL A 103 2.84 -14.32 10.59
CA VAL A 103 3.13 -15.67 11.15
C VAL A 103 4.58 -15.83 11.61
N LEU A 104 5.55 -15.16 10.98
CA LEU A 104 6.96 -15.30 11.33
C LEU A 104 7.25 -14.94 12.80
N PRO A 105 6.76 -13.81 13.35
CA PRO A 105 6.97 -13.50 14.78
C PRO A 105 6.41 -14.58 15.70
N MET A 106 5.22 -15.10 15.41
CA MET A 106 4.56 -16.14 16.21
C MET A 106 5.37 -17.44 16.19
N LEU A 107 5.82 -17.84 15.00
CA LEU A 107 6.62 -19.04 14.81
C LEU A 107 7.98 -18.91 15.51
N VAL A 108 8.69 -17.78 15.34
CA VAL A 108 10.00 -17.52 15.97
C VAL A 108 9.88 -17.54 17.49
N ARG A 109 8.88 -16.86 18.05
CA ARG A 109 8.60 -16.88 19.49
C ARG A 109 8.40 -18.30 20.00
N ARG A 110 7.66 -19.10 19.24
CA ARG A 110 7.30 -20.47 19.62
C ARG A 110 8.49 -21.42 19.59
N VAL A 111 9.40 -21.27 18.64
CA VAL A 111 10.60 -22.10 18.53
C VAL A 111 11.76 -21.64 19.42
N THR A 112 11.64 -20.45 20.03
CA THR A 112 12.63 -19.88 20.96
C THR A 112 12.01 -19.54 22.33
N PRO A 113 11.34 -20.50 23.02
CA PRO A 113 10.63 -20.20 24.27
C PRO A 113 11.55 -19.61 25.34
N ASP A 114 12.79 -20.10 25.42
CA ASP A 114 13.81 -19.64 26.36
C ASP A 114 14.69 -18.52 25.79
N GLY A 115 14.36 -18.01 24.60
CA GLY A 115 15.14 -16.98 23.93
C GLY A 115 16.40 -17.44 23.22
N THR A 116 16.65 -18.74 23.17
CA THR A 116 17.81 -19.33 22.51
C THR A 116 17.44 -19.82 21.12
N LEU A 117 18.38 -19.72 20.17
CA LEU A 117 18.20 -20.21 18.80
C LEU A 117 18.49 -21.72 18.78
N PRO A 118 17.49 -22.60 18.56
CA PRO A 118 17.74 -24.03 18.44
C PRO A 118 18.61 -24.35 17.22
N THR A 119 19.49 -25.34 17.39
CA THR A 119 20.38 -25.85 16.33
C THR A 119 19.72 -26.90 15.45
N ALA A 120 18.59 -27.46 15.88
CA ALA A 120 17.81 -28.46 15.15
C ALA A 120 16.32 -28.10 15.13
N LEU A 121 15.60 -28.62 14.15
CA LEU A 121 14.15 -28.46 14.04
C LEU A 121 13.44 -29.18 15.21
N PRO A 122 12.56 -28.50 15.97
CA PRO A 122 11.75 -29.14 17.00
C PRO A 122 10.91 -30.31 16.46
N SER A 123 10.83 -31.41 17.22
CA SER A 123 10.18 -32.66 16.78
C SER A 123 8.69 -32.52 16.41
N ASP A 124 7.97 -31.62 17.07
CA ASP A 124 6.58 -31.28 16.78
C ASP A 124 6.41 -30.61 15.40
N LEU A 125 7.32 -29.69 15.05
CA LEU A 125 7.36 -29.09 13.71
C LEU A 125 7.81 -30.09 12.65
N GLN A 126 8.70 -31.02 12.99
CA GLN A 126 9.12 -32.08 12.07
C GLN A 126 7.96 -33.02 11.73
N GLN A 127 7.15 -33.41 12.72
CA GLN A 127 5.94 -34.19 12.50
C GLN A 127 4.91 -33.43 11.65
N LEU A 128 4.74 -32.12 11.90
CA LEU A 128 3.86 -31.27 11.11
C LEU A 128 4.28 -31.22 9.64
N ILE A 129 5.56 -30.96 9.38
CA ILE A 129 6.11 -30.90 8.02
C ILE A 129 5.90 -32.23 7.31
N ASN A 130 6.25 -33.35 7.97
CA ASN A 130 6.09 -34.69 7.42
C ASN A 130 4.62 -35.02 7.13
N GLY A 131 3.69 -34.61 7.99
CA GLY A 131 2.26 -34.81 7.81
C GLY A 131 1.67 -34.04 6.63
N VAL A 132 2.22 -32.87 6.32
CA VAL A 132 1.81 -32.05 5.16
C VAL A 132 2.46 -32.52 3.86
N THR A 133 3.70 -33.02 3.90
CA THR A 133 4.43 -33.52 2.71
C THR A 133 4.12 -34.97 2.36
N GLY A 134 3.69 -35.79 3.33
CA GLY A 134 3.42 -37.22 3.16
C GLY A 134 2.11 -37.57 2.44
N ALA A 135 1.19 -36.61 2.25
CA ALA A 135 -0.09 -36.83 1.58
C ALA A 135 -0.02 -36.80 0.03
N GLY A 136 1.19 -36.74 -0.55
CA GLY A 136 1.42 -36.48 -1.98
C GLY A 136 1.91 -37.65 -2.83
N GLN A 137 2.10 -38.87 -2.29
CA GLN A 137 2.46 -40.03 -3.12
C GLN A 137 1.73 -41.30 -2.70
N VAL A 138 1.34 -42.07 -3.73
CA VAL A 138 0.67 -43.39 -3.75
C VAL A 138 -0.87 -43.36 -3.74
N HIS A 139 -1.46 -43.28 -4.94
CA HIS A 139 -2.28 -44.37 -5.51
C HIS A 139 -2.37 -44.19 -7.04
N ARG A 140 -1.60 -45.02 -7.76
CA ARG A 140 -1.91 -45.42 -9.14
C ARG A 140 -2.55 -46.80 -9.01
N VAL A 141 -3.83 -46.90 -9.32
CA VAL A 141 -4.53 -48.17 -9.59
C VAL A 141 -5.40 -47.95 -10.83
N ASP A 142 -5.44 -48.99 -11.64
CA ASP A 142 -5.72 -49.05 -13.05
C ASP A 142 -7.14 -48.68 -13.51
N ALA A 143 -7.23 -48.53 -14.84
CA ALA A 143 -8.43 -48.28 -15.62
C ALA A 143 -9.54 -49.33 -15.41
N ILE A 144 -10.79 -48.87 -15.30
CA ILE A 144 -11.98 -49.62 -15.76
C ILE A 144 -12.99 -48.63 -16.38
N HIS A 145 -13.53 -49.03 -17.54
CA HIS A 145 -14.64 -48.43 -18.27
C HIS A 145 -15.89 -48.19 -17.39
N HIS A 146 -16.63 -47.09 -17.64
CA HIS A 146 -18.04 -47.09 -18.10
C HIS A 146 -18.75 -45.73 -17.88
N ALA A 147 -19.38 -45.26 -18.97
CA ALA A 147 -20.65 -44.53 -19.08
C ALA A 147 -20.87 -43.15 -18.39
N SER A 148 -21.08 -42.11 -19.22
CA SER A 148 -21.96 -40.96 -18.89
C SER A 148 -23.42 -41.42 -18.76
N PRO A 149 -24.26 -40.90 -17.83
CA PRO A 149 -24.95 -39.58 -17.97
C PRO A 149 -25.42 -38.97 -16.59
N PRO A 150 -26.42 -38.06 -16.51
CA PRO A 150 -26.61 -36.75 -17.15
C PRO A 150 -26.62 -35.57 -16.14
N ARG A 151 -26.63 -34.34 -16.69
CA ARG A 151 -26.83 -33.06 -15.98
C ARG A 151 -28.08 -33.09 -15.08
N ARG A 152 -27.91 -32.78 -13.79
CA ARG A 152 -29.00 -32.40 -12.88
C ARG A 152 -28.94 -30.91 -12.56
N ALA A 153 -30.05 -30.23 -12.84
CA ALA A 153 -30.34 -28.88 -12.39
C ALA A 153 -31.01 -28.91 -11.01
N GLY A 154 -30.71 -27.91 -10.17
CA GLY A 154 -31.53 -27.50 -9.01
C GLY A 154 -30.71 -27.18 -7.74
N PRO A 155 -31.23 -26.38 -6.77
CA PRO A 155 -32.45 -25.56 -6.78
C PRO A 155 -32.19 -24.12 -6.26
N TRP A 156 -32.01 -23.13 -7.15
CA TRP A 156 -31.87 -21.70 -6.76
C TRP A 156 -33.20 -21.06 -6.29
N LYS A 157 -34.33 -21.76 -6.39
CA LYS A 157 -35.67 -21.14 -6.22
C LYS A 157 -36.11 -20.88 -4.77
N TRP A 158 -35.27 -21.08 -3.76
CA TRP A 158 -35.61 -20.81 -2.35
C TRP A 158 -34.75 -19.74 -1.66
N LEU A 159 -33.79 -19.11 -2.35
CA LEU A 159 -32.92 -18.08 -1.76
C LEU A 159 -33.47 -16.64 -1.85
N LEU A 160 -34.51 -16.40 -2.65
CA LEU A 160 -35.12 -15.07 -2.80
C LEU A 160 -36.13 -14.66 -1.70
N PRO A 161 -36.92 -15.56 -1.07
CA PRO A 161 -37.82 -15.13 0.01
C PRO A 161 -37.10 -14.93 1.37
N LEU A 162 -35.92 -15.53 1.57
CA LEU A 162 -35.15 -15.39 2.84
C LEU A 162 -34.47 -14.00 2.96
N LEU A 163 -34.03 -13.42 1.84
CA LEU A 163 -33.43 -12.08 1.79
C LEU A 163 -34.46 -10.95 1.95
N ALA A 164 -35.71 -11.17 1.51
CA ALA A 164 -36.80 -10.20 1.69
C ALA A 164 -37.28 -10.11 3.16
N LEU A 165 -37.26 -11.22 3.90
CA LEU A 165 -37.61 -11.25 5.34
C LEU A 165 -36.55 -10.58 6.23
N LEU A 166 -35.26 -10.69 5.88
CA LEU A 166 -34.17 -10.02 6.58
C LEU A 166 -34.19 -8.48 6.37
N GLY A 167 -34.63 -8.01 5.20
CA GLY A 167 -34.79 -6.57 4.92
C GLY A 167 -35.92 -5.91 5.72
N LEU A 168 -37.06 -6.60 5.89
CA LEU A 168 -38.20 -6.07 6.65
C LEU A 168 -37.94 -6.02 8.16
N ALA A 169 -37.17 -6.97 8.70
CA ALA A 169 -36.74 -6.94 10.11
C ALA A 169 -35.79 -5.76 10.41
N TYR A 170 -34.93 -5.38 9.45
CA TYR A 170 -34.01 -4.26 9.60
C TYR A 170 -34.72 -2.90 9.53
N CYS A 171 -35.69 -2.73 8.63
CA CYS A 171 -36.51 -1.51 8.57
C CYS A 171 -37.40 -1.32 9.80
N GLY A 172 -37.92 -2.41 10.39
CA GLY A 172 -38.68 -2.36 11.65
C GLY A 172 -37.84 -1.95 12.86
N TRP A 173 -36.55 -2.30 12.88
CA TRP A 173 -35.63 -1.91 13.95
C TRP A 173 -35.28 -0.41 13.91
N GLN A 174 -35.08 0.16 12.72
CA GLN A 174 -34.83 1.60 12.58
C GLN A 174 -36.05 2.47 12.93
N ALA A 175 -37.27 2.03 12.60
CA ALA A 175 -38.49 2.78 12.92
C ALA A 175 -38.78 2.84 14.43
N LYS A 176 -38.24 1.90 15.23
CA LYS A 176 -38.46 1.84 16.69
C LYS A 176 -37.43 2.65 17.50
N ASN A 177 -36.23 2.87 16.96
CA ASN A 177 -35.13 3.57 17.64
C ASN A 177 -34.96 5.04 17.23
N GLY A 178 -35.80 5.56 16.33
CA GLY A 178 -35.68 6.90 15.75
C GLY A 178 -36.55 7.99 16.38
N ARG A 179 -36.91 7.92 17.67
CA ARG A 179 -37.62 9.00 18.37
C ARG A 179 -36.72 9.67 19.40
N MET A 180 -36.25 10.84 19.00
CA MET A 180 -35.83 12.00 19.79
C MET A 180 -36.21 11.91 21.29
N GLN A 181 -35.20 11.83 22.14
CA GLN A 181 -35.32 12.27 23.53
C GLN A 181 -34.66 13.64 23.62
N GLU A 182 -35.47 14.68 23.43
CA GLU A 182 -35.15 16.03 23.92
C GLU A 182 -35.03 15.93 25.44
N ARG A 183 -33.85 16.27 25.98
CA ARG A 183 -33.59 16.27 27.41
C ARG A 183 -33.91 17.67 27.97
N PRO A 184 -34.69 17.81 29.06
CA PRO A 184 -34.95 19.11 29.67
C PRO A 184 -33.67 19.70 30.28
N ALA A 185 -33.59 21.04 30.30
CA ALA A 185 -32.50 21.80 30.91
C ALA A 185 -32.23 21.34 32.36
N ALA A 186 -30.98 20.93 32.61
CA ALA A 186 -30.53 20.54 33.94
C ALA A 186 -30.23 21.77 34.80
N THR A 187 -30.87 21.82 35.97
CA THR A 187 -30.52 22.67 37.12
C THR A 187 -29.11 22.28 37.63
N PRO A 188 -28.30 23.20 38.18
CA PRO A 188 -26.92 22.90 38.56
C PRO A 188 -26.91 22.09 39.87
N ASP A 189 -26.40 20.86 39.81
CA ASP A 189 -26.10 20.06 41.00
C ASP A 189 -24.58 19.93 41.19
N ALA A 190 -24.21 19.81 42.45
CA ALA A 190 -22.93 20.14 43.03
C ALA A 190 -21.74 19.29 42.54
N ALA A 191 -20.61 19.99 42.38
CA ALA A 191 -19.24 19.54 42.60
C ALA A 191 -18.91 18.06 42.28
N ALA A 192 -18.80 17.74 40.99
CA ALA A 192 -17.96 16.64 40.53
C ALA A 192 -16.61 17.21 40.06
N THR A 193 -15.54 16.83 40.75
CA THR A 193 -14.16 17.18 40.38
C THR A 193 -13.86 16.65 38.96
N PRO A 194 -13.32 17.46 38.03
CA PRO A 194 -13.06 16.99 36.67
C PRO A 194 -11.88 16.03 36.67
N VAL A 195 -12.11 14.78 36.25
CA VAL A 195 -11.04 13.88 35.80
C VAL A 195 -10.47 14.50 34.53
N ALA A 196 -9.23 14.94 34.60
CA ALA A 196 -8.53 15.59 33.51
C ALA A 196 -8.58 14.73 32.24
N ALA A 197 -9.20 15.25 31.18
CA ALA A 197 -9.03 14.73 29.84
C ALA A 197 -7.53 14.82 29.50
N THR A 198 -6.91 13.70 29.15
CA THR A 198 -5.55 13.67 28.60
C THR A 198 -5.49 14.67 27.43
N PRO A 199 -4.57 15.66 27.43
CA PRO A 199 -4.54 16.66 26.38
C PRO A 199 -4.20 15.99 25.04
N SER A 200 -5.10 16.14 24.07
CA SER A 200 -4.80 15.85 22.66
C SER A 200 -3.63 16.74 22.25
N ARG A 201 -2.42 16.17 22.15
CA ARG A 201 -1.20 16.91 21.77
C ARG A 201 -1.41 17.61 20.44
N ALA A 202 -1.05 18.90 20.37
CA ALA A 202 -1.16 19.69 19.15
C ALA A 202 -0.29 19.09 18.03
N GLN A 203 -0.74 19.18 16.78
CA GLN A 203 0.08 18.76 15.63
C GLN A 203 1.03 19.90 15.24
N PRO A 204 2.27 19.58 14.81
CA PRO A 204 3.15 20.57 14.21
C PRO A 204 2.54 21.08 12.91
N GLN A 205 2.60 22.40 12.70
CA GLN A 205 2.01 23.08 11.56
C GLN A 205 3.03 24.01 10.92
N LEU A 206 3.06 24.04 9.59
CA LEU A 206 3.91 24.97 8.85
C LEU A 206 3.20 25.35 7.54
N ASP A 207 3.09 26.64 7.23
CA ASP A 207 2.72 27.14 5.91
C ASP A 207 3.95 27.85 5.34
N LEU A 208 4.39 27.40 4.17
CA LEU A 208 5.53 27.93 3.43
C LEU A 208 5.03 28.36 2.05
N ARG A 209 5.32 29.59 1.65
CA ARG A 209 4.96 30.16 0.35
C ARG A 209 6.16 30.81 -0.30
N THR A 210 6.46 30.44 -1.54
CA THR A 210 7.51 31.07 -2.34
C THR A 210 6.90 32.04 -3.34
N ALA A 211 7.37 33.28 -3.35
CA ALA A 211 6.95 34.30 -4.31
C ALA A 211 8.10 35.29 -4.54
N ASP A 212 8.40 35.59 -5.80
CA ASP A 212 9.41 36.57 -6.20
C ASP A 212 10.77 36.40 -5.52
N GLY A 213 11.25 35.15 -5.39
CA GLY A 213 12.51 34.83 -4.71
C GLY A 213 12.49 34.99 -3.19
N LYS A 214 11.34 35.36 -2.60
CA LYS A 214 11.10 35.40 -1.16
C LYS A 214 10.36 34.15 -0.70
N VAL A 215 10.54 33.81 0.57
CA VAL A 215 9.81 32.75 1.23
C VAL A 215 9.08 33.31 2.45
N ASN A 216 7.76 33.22 2.44
CA ASN A 216 6.92 33.51 3.60
C ASN A 216 6.70 32.21 4.37
N VAL A 217 7.04 32.20 5.65
CA VAL A 217 6.93 31.02 6.52
C VAL A 217 6.16 31.37 7.79
N SER A 218 5.18 30.56 8.14
CA SER A 218 4.44 30.69 9.40
C SER A 218 4.05 29.33 9.97
N GLY A 219 3.88 29.21 11.28
CA GLY A 219 3.44 27.93 11.85
C GLY A 219 3.78 27.74 13.33
N ARG A 220 3.71 26.47 13.77
CA ARG A 220 4.04 26.00 15.12
C ARG A 220 4.98 24.80 15.04
N LEU A 221 6.11 24.91 15.73
CA LEU A 221 7.10 23.83 15.88
C LEU A 221 7.29 23.46 17.36
N PRO A 222 7.65 22.21 17.68
CA PRO A 222 7.74 21.73 19.06
C PRO A 222 8.93 22.29 19.86
N SER A 223 9.97 22.83 19.21
CA SER A 223 11.13 23.36 19.92
C SER A 223 11.79 24.55 19.23
N ALA A 224 12.48 25.36 20.03
CA ALA A 224 13.30 26.47 19.54
C ALA A 224 14.47 25.99 18.65
N SER A 225 15.03 24.81 18.94
CA SER A 225 16.08 24.19 18.12
C SER A 225 15.58 23.82 16.71
N GLU A 226 14.35 23.32 16.60
CA GLU A 226 13.74 23.02 15.30
C GLU A 226 13.43 24.29 14.52
N LYS A 227 12.86 25.31 15.19
CA LYS A 227 12.68 26.65 14.60
C LYS A 227 13.99 27.19 14.04
N HIS A 228 15.07 27.13 14.82
CA HIS A 228 16.37 27.63 14.40
C HIS A 228 16.91 26.89 13.17
N ARG A 229 16.91 25.55 13.18
CA ARG A 229 17.36 24.72 12.05
C ARG A 229 16.59 25.01 10.76
N LEU A 230 15.26 25.16 10.84
CA LEU A 230 14.45 25.45 9.67
C LEU A 230 14.73 26.85 9.11
N LEU A 231 14.80 27.87 9.98
CA LEU A 231 15.09 29.24 9.56
C LEU A 231 16.49 29.39 8.97
N GLU A 232 17.49 28.69 9.53
CA GLU A 232 18.86 28.64 9.00
C GLU A 232 18.90 28.01 7.60
N ALA A 233 18.21 26.89 7.40
CA ALA A 233 18.13 26.23 6.10
C ALA A 233 17.41 27.08 5.04
N LEU A 234 16.33 27.77 5.43
CA LEU A 234 15.62 28.73 4.58
C LEU A 234 16.51 29.92 4.21
N GLY A 235 17.22 30.48 5.20
CA GLY A 235 18.15 31.59 4.99
C GLY A 235 19.31 31.21 4.07
N THR A 236 19.86 29.99 4.21
CA THR A 236 20.89 29.44 3.33
C THR A 236 20.40 29.29 1.89
N THR A 237 19.12 28.92 1.71
CA THR A 237 18.54 28.63 0.40
C THR A 237 18.08 29.90 -0.33
N PHE A 238 17.33 30.76 0.35
CA PHE A 238 16.65 31.93 -0.25
C PHE A 238 17.36 33.26 0.05
N GLY A 239 18.30 33.27 0.98
CA GLY A 239 18.92 34.48 1.52
C GLY A 239 18.20 34.96 2.78
N THR A 240 18.96 35.35 3.82
CA THR A 240 18.41 35.73 5.13
C THR A 240 17.45 36.92 5.07
N GLY A 241 17.66 37.87 4.14
CA GLY A 241 16.75 39.00 3.90
C GLY A 241 15.46 38.67 3.12
N ASN A 242 15.35 37.45 2.60
CA ASN A 242 14.23 37.00 1.78
C ASN A 242 13.30 36.02 2.52
N VAL A 243 13.60 35.69 3.77
CA VAL A 243 12.74 34.89 4.65
C VAL A 243 11.87 35.85 5.46
N VAL A 244 10.55 35.74 5.32
CA VAL A 244 9.56 36.61 5.96
C VAL A 244 8.58 35.76 6.77
N GLY A 245 8.14 36.24 7.92
CA GLY A 245 7.14 35.59 8.76
C GLY A 245 7.69 35.12 10.11
N ASP A 246 6.86 34.41 10.87
CA ASP A 246 7.23 33.92 12.21
C ASP A 246 6.68 32.52 12.48
N ILE A 247 7.48 31.75 13.21
CA ILE A 247 7.16 30.39 13.63
C ILE A 247 7.08 30.38 15.15
N GLN A 248 5.92 30.01 15.69
CA GLN A 248 5.74 29.87 17.12
C GLN A 248 6.34 28.56 17.63
N VAL A 249 6.81 28.56 18.87
CA VAL A 249 7.29 27.36 19.55
C VAL A 249 6.21 26.88 20.50
N ASP A 250 5.74 25.65 20.29
CA ASP A 250 4.71 24.99 21.09
C ASP A 250 5.24 23.65 21.61
N PRO A 251 5.81 23.57 22.83
CA PRO A 251 6.38 22.35 23.38
C PRO A 251 5.38 21.19 23.54
N ALA A 252 4.07 21.46 23.48
CA ALA A 252 3.04 20.44 23.50
C ALA A 252 2.78 19.81 22.12
N ALA A 253 3.40 20.34 21.06
CA ALA A 253 3.29 19.81 19.72
C ALA A 253 4.06 18.49 19.54
N GLN A 254 3.54 17.62 18.67
CA GLN A 254 4.26 16.41 18.27
C GLN A 254 5.50 16.73 17.41
N PRO A 255 6.49 15.81 17.31
CA PRO A 255 7.65 15.99 16.45
C PRO A 255 7.28 16.22 14.98
N ALA A 256 7.93 17.18 14.32
CA ALA A 256 7.73 17.49 12.91
C ALA A 256 8.46 16.48 12.02
N GLY A 257 7.86 15.30 11.80
CA GLY A 257 8.48 14.21 11.03
C GLY A 257 8.89 14.58 9.60
N TRP A 258 8.26 15.60 8.99
CA TRP A 258 8.53 16.11 7.64
C TRP A 258 9.72 17.07 7.55
N MET A 259 10.21 17.61 8.66
CA MET A 259 11.15 18.74 8.67
C MET A 259 12.50 18.40 8.02
N ASP A 260 13.09 17.24 8.34
CA ASP A 260 14.38 16.84 7.76
C ASP A 260 14.29 16.66 6.25
N THR A 261 13.17 16.09 5.76
CA THR A 261 12.93 15.95 4.33
C THR A 261 12.72 17.31 3.67
N LEU A 262 11.96 18.22 4.29
CA LEU A 262 11.78 19.57 3.77
C LEU A 262 13.13 20.28 3.63
N ILE A 263 13.96 20.29 4.68
CA ILE A 263 15.29 20.95 4.67
C ILE A 263 16.16 20.41 3.54
N LYS A 264 16.20 19.09 3.36
CA LYS A 264 16.92 18.45 2.24
C LYS A 264 16.43 18.91 0.87
N LEU A 265 15.13 19.19 0.74
CA LEU A 265 14.51 19.57 -0.54
C LEU A 265 14.60 21.05 -0.86
N LEU A 266 14.75 21.94 0.14
CA LEU A 266 14.76 23.39 -0.05
C LEU A 266 15.63 23.88 -1.21
N PRO A 267 16.88 23.40 -1.41
CA PRO A 267 17.73 23.85 -2.52
C PRO A 267 17.14 23.60 -3.91
N ARG A 268 16.25 22.60 -4.02
CA ARG A 268 15.58 22.20 -5.26
C ARG A 268 14.19 22.83 -5.42
N LEU A 269 13.70 23.54 -4.39
CA LEU A 269 12.36 24.14 -4.34
C LEU A 269 12.37 25.67 -4.48
N LYS A 270 13.39 26.26 -5.11
CA LYS A 270 13.50 27.71 -5.36
C LYS A 270 12.52 28.24 -6.43
N ALA A 271 11.45 27.52 -6.73
CA ALA A 271 10.50 27.91 -7.75
C ALA A 271 9.50 28.92 -7.18
N ASN A 272 9.12 29.92 -7.98
CA ASN A 272 8.10 30.90 -7.59
C ASN A 272 6.70 30.30 -7.71
N GLY A 273 5.82 30.63 -6.76
CA GLY A 273 4.42 30.22 -6.78
C GLY A 273 4.13 28.86 -6.15
N LEU A 274 5.07 28.28 -5.38
CA LEU A 274 4.85 27.07 -4.61
C LEU A 274 4.35 27.43 -3.21
N ARG A 275 3.24 26.81 -2.79
CA ARG A 275 2.81 26.78 -1.39
C ARG A 275 2.82 25.34 -0.88
N MET A 276 3.29 25.18 0.35
CA MET A 276 3.28 23.91 1.07
C MET A 276 2.73 24.17 2.48
N ALA A 277 1.65 23.48 2.83
CA ALA A 277 1.05 23.52 4.15
C ALA A 277 1.14 22.14 4.82
N PHE A 278 1.89 22.07 5.91
CA PHE A 278 2.12 20.87 6.70
C PHE A 278 1.22 20.88 7.93
N SER A 279 0.54 19.77 8.22
CA SER A 279 -0.22 19.55 9.45
C SER A 279 -0.08 18.08 9.86
N GLY A 280 0.77 17.80 10.85
CA GLY A 280 1.12 16.42 11.21
C GLY A 280 1.72 15.67 10.02
N ASP A 281 1.08 14.57 9.60
CA ASP A 281 1.49 13.75 8.45
C ASP A 281 0.86 14.17 7.12
N ARG A 282 -0.02 15.19 7.12
CA ARG A 282 -0.64 15.72 5.90
C ARG A 282 0.15 16.89 5.36
N ILE A 283 0.36 16.90 4.04
CA ILE A 283 1.02 17.98 3.32
C ILE A 283 0.13 18.40 2.15
N ASP A 284 -0.42 19.60 2.25
CA ASP A 284 -1.21 20.21 1.20
C ASP A 284 -0.35 21.12 0.34
N LEU A 285 -0.42 20.94 -0.97
CA LEU A 285 0.48 21.54 -1.94
C LEU A 285 -0.34 22.37 -2.90
N ASP A 286 0.12 23.58 -3.18
CA ASP A 286 -0.48 24.39 -4.21
C ASP A 286 0.62 24.87 -5.16
N THR A 287 0.52 24.38 -6.39
CA THR A 287 1.43 24.70 -7.49
C THR A 287 0.74 25.61 -8.53
N SER A 288 -0.50 26.04 -8.27
CA SER A 288 -1.37 26.75 -9.21
C SER A 288 -0.92 28.16 -9.61
N ALA A 289 0.11 28.70 -8.95
CA ALA A 289 0.75 29.96 -9.32
C ALA A 289 2.04 29.77 -10.17
N MET A 290 2.51 28.53 -10.35
CA MET A 290 3.75 28.24 -11.08
C MET A 290 3.50 28.04 -12.58
N GLN A 291 4.54 28.10 -13.41
CA GLN A 291 4.46 27.73 -14.83
C GLN A 291 4.31 26.21 -15.00
N GLN A 292 3.58 25.75 -16.03
CA GLN A 292 3.22 24.33 -16.19
C GLN A 292 4.42 23.37 -16.21
N ALA A 293 5.50 23.72 -16.92
CA ALA A 293 6.72 22.91 -16.95
C ALA A 293 7.35 22.78 -15.55
N GLN A 294 7.42 23.88 -14.80
CA GLN A 294 7.93 23.89 -13.43
C GLN A 294 7.01 23.15 -12.45
N ARG A 295 5.68 23.26 -12.62
CA ARG A 295 4.71 22.50 -11.81
C ARG A 295 4.94 21.01 -11.91
N PHE A 296 5.18 20.52 -13.12
CA PHE A 296 5.41 19.10 -13.36
C PHE A 296 6.69 18.61 -12.65
N GLU A 297 7.81 19.33 -12.82
CA GLU A 297 9.08 18.96 -12.21
C GLU A 297 8.98 18.95 -10.67
N VAL A 298 8.39 19.99 -10.10
CA VAL A 298 8.19 20.14 -8.66
C VAL A 298 7.26 19.07 -8.11
N SER A 299 6.15 18.79 -8.81
CA SER A 299 5.19 17.78 -8.37
C SER A 299 5.81 16.38 -8.37
N ARG A 300 6.57 16.03 -9.41
CA ARG A 300 7.28 14.74 -9.49
C ARG A 300 8.33 14.59 -8.40
N LEU A 301 9.09 15.66 -8.13
CA LEU A 301 10.09 15.68 -7.06
C LEU A 301 9.44 15.42 -5.69
N LEU A 302 8.38 16.18 -5.39
CA LEU A 302 7.69 16.11 -4.10
C LEU A 302 6.99 14.77 -3.90
N GLN A 303 6.36 14.22 -4.95
CA GLN A 303 5.72 12.91 -4.89
C GLN A 303 6.72 11.79 -4.55
N GLY A 304 7.93 11.85 -5.08
CA GLY A 304 8.97 10.85 -4.78
C GLY A 304 9.49 10.96 -3.34
N GLU A 305 9.88 12.16 -2.93
CA GLU A 305 10.60 12.38 -1.67
C GLU A 305 9.68 12.44 -0.45
N LEU A 306 8.41 12.83 -0.64
CA LEU A 306 7.41 12.92 0.43
C LEU A 306 6.36 11.78 0.37
N SER A 307 6.64 10.70 -0.36
CA SER A 307 5.74 9.54 -0.50
C SER A 307 5.31 8.87 0.81
N ARG A 308 6.04 9.12 1.91
CA ARG A 308 5.69 8.65 3.26
C ARG A 308 4.57 9.45 3.93
N PHE A 309 4.19 10.60 3.38
CA PHE A 309 3.18 11.51 3.92
C PHE A 309 1.89 11.48 3.08
N GLU A 310 0.79 11.96 3.66
CA GLU A 310 -0.46 12.16 2.92
C GLU A 310 -0.37 13.46 2.12
N LEU A 311 -0.06 13.34 0.82
CA LEU A 311 0.06 14.47 -0.10
C LEU A 311 -1.29 14.82 -0.75
N SER A 312 -1.65 16.11 -0.77
CA SER A 312 -2.76 16.65 -1.57
C SER A 312 -2.32 17.83 -2.42
N GLY A 313 -3.07 18.13 -3.50
CA GLY A 313 -2.87 19.33 -4.32
C GLY A 313 -1.67 19.32 -5.28
N LEU A 314 -0.99 18.17 -5.43
CA LEU A 314 0.02 17.97 -6.47
C LEU A 314 -0.59 18.07 -7.88
N PHE A 315 0.17 18.67 -8.80
CA PHE A 315 -0.19 18.73 -10.21
C PHE A 315 0.19 17.43 -10.91
N ASP A 316 -0.79 16.76 -11.52
CA ASP A 316 -0.59 15.66 -12.45
C ASP A 316 -0.92 16.15 -13.88
N PRO A 317 0.04 16.14 -14.84
CA PRO A 317 -0.21 16.59 -16.20
C PRO A 317 -1.31 15.82 -16.90
N GLY A 318 -1.45 14.53 -16.60
CA GLY A 318 -2.52 13.70 -17.14
C GLY A 318 -3.88 14.11 -16.62
N VAL A 319 -4.00 14.44 -15.32
CA VAL A 319 -5.24 15.01 -14.77
C VAL A 319 -5.61 16.31 -15.47
N ALA A 320 -4.66 17.24 -15.63
CA ALA A 320 -4.92 18.51 -16.32
C ALA A 320 -5.29 18.31 -17.80
N ALA A 321 -4.64 17.36 -18.48
CA ALA A 321 -4.95 17.03 -19.86
C ALA A 321 -6.34 16.39 -19.99
N LEU A 322 -6.74 15.53 -19.05
CA LEU A 322 -8.07 14.89 -19.04
C LEU A 322 -9.18 15.90 -18.74
N ASP A 323 -8.99 16.79 -17.77
CA ASP A 323 -9.96 17.84 -17.44
C ASP A 323 -10.06 18.91 -18.53
N GLY A 324 -8.99 19.15 -19.28
CA GLY A 324 -8.92 20.10 -20.39
C GLY A 324 -9.44 19.58 -21.72
N LEU A 325 -9.95 18.34 -21.80
CA LEU A 325 -10.50 17.79 -23.03
C LEU A 325 -11.72 18.60 -23.51
N ALA A 326 -11.68 19.09 -24.75
CA ALA A 326 -12.77 19.83 -25.36
C ALA A 326 -14.01 18.95 -25.59
N SER A 327 -15.22 19.52 -25.59
CA SER A 327 -16.43 18.77 -25.92
C SER A 327 -16.32 18.10 -27.30
N GLY A 328 -16.58 16.79 -27.36
CA GLY A 328 -16.47 16.02 -28.60
C GLY A 328 -15.04 15.62 -28.99
N TYR A 329 -14.11 15.60 -28.04
CA TYR A 329 -12.73 15.16 -28.26
C TYR A 329 -12.63 13.75 -28.89
N GLY A 330 -11.58 13.54 -29.68
CA GLY A 330 -11.37 12.29 -30.41
C GLY A 330 -10.56 11.25 -29.63
N ALA A 331 -10.44 10.06 -30.23
CA ALA A 331 -9.60 8.97 -29.70
C ALA A 331 -8.12 9.38 -29.49
N ALA A 332 -7.59 10.23 -30.37
CA ALA A 332 -6.22 10.73 -30.29
C ALA A 332 -6.01 11.63 -29.07
N ASP A 333 -6.92 12.58 -28.82
CA ASP A 333 -6.86 13.50 -27.69
C ASP A 333 -6.96 12.74 -26.36
N LEU A 334 -7.91 11.81 -26.29
CA LEU A 334 -8.08 10.94 -25.13
C LEU A 334 -6.83 10.07 -24.87
N THR A 335 -6.27 9.48 -25.93
CA THR A 335 -5.01 8.70 -25.83
C THR A 335 -3.87 9.58 -25.33
N ALA A 336 -3.72 10.79 -25.85
CA ALA A 336 -2.67 11.71 -25.46
C ALA A 336 -2.82 12.18 -24.01
N ALA A 337 -4.04 12.45 -23.56
CA ALA A 337 -4.33 12.84 -22.17
C ALA A 337 -4.08 11.69 -21.18
N LEU A 338 -4.59 10.49 -21.47
CA LEU A 338 -4.41 9.32 -20.62
C LEU A 338 -2.92 8.95 -20.46
N ASN A 339 -2.13 9.04 -21.53
CA ASN A 339 -0.70 8.69 -21.48
C ASN A 339 0.19 9.75 -20.80
N GLN A 340 -0.36 10.90 -20.42
CA GLN A 340 0.32 11.86 -19.55
C GLN A 340 0.15 11.55 -18.06
N THR A 341 -0.76 10.64 -17.71
CA THR A 341 -0.97 10.21 -16.32
C THR A 341 0.18 9.34 -15.83
N THR A 342 0.57 9.50 -14.57
CA THR A 342 1.58 8.63 -13.95
C THR A 342 0.92 7.63 -13.01
N MET A 343 0.84 6.38 -13.44
CA MET A 343 0.35 5.28 -12.60
C MET A 343 1.48 4.72 -11.72
N THR A 344 1.25 4.72 -10.40
CA THR A 344 2.17 4.16 -9.41
C THR A 344 1.53 3.00 -8.68
N PHE A 345 2.38 2.05 -8.30
CA PHE A 345 1.99 0.83 -7.61
C PHE A 345 2.85 0.66 -6.37
N GLU A 346 2.32 -0.05 -5.38
CA GLU A 346 3.12 -0.51 -4.26
C GLU A 346 4.30 -1.36 -4.76
N SER A 347 5.41 -1.32 -4.02
CA SER A 347 6.65 -1.99 -4.43
C SER A 347 6.42 -3.48 -4.71
N ASN A 348 6.88 -3.94 -5.88
CA ASN A 348 6.68 -5.31 -6.38
C ASN A 348 5.22 -5.81 -6.39
N SER A 349 4.24 -4.90 -6.43
CA SER A 349 2.82 -5.24 -6.44
C SER A 349 2.10 -4.70 -7.69
N ALA A 350 0.87 -5.17 -7.88
CA ALA A 350 -0.15 -4.60 -8.76
C ALA A 350 -1.19 -3.75 -8.00
N THR A 351 -1.00 -3.54 -6.69
CA THR A 351 -1.84 -2.64 -5.87
C THR A 351 -1.60 -1.20 -6.29
N LEU A 352 -2.67 -0.52 -6.73
CA LEU A 352 -2.64 0.91 -7.08
C LEU A 352 -2.46 1.78 -5.84
N SER A 353 -1.60 2.79 -5.95
CA SER A 353 -1.45 3.80 -4.91
C SER A 353 -2.75 4.62 -4.73
N PRO A 354 -2.95 5.27 -3.56
CA PRO A 354 -4.05 6.21 -3.37
C PRO A 354 -4.10 7.32 -4.45
N SER A 355 -2.94 7.88 -4.84
CA SER A 355 -2.88 8.92 -5.87
C SER A 355 -3.33 8.40 -7.24
N SER A 356 -2.95 7.17 -7.61
CA SER A 356 -3.40 6.60 -8.88
C SER A 356 -4.90 6.30 -8.91
N ARG A 357 -5.50 5.95 -7.77
CA ARG A 357 -6.97 5.80 -7.69
C ARG A 357 -7.72 7.10 -7.98
N GLU A 358 -7.22 8.24 -7.52
CA GLU A 358 -7.83 9.55 -7.81
C GLU A 358 -7.70 9.91 -9.29
N ILE A 359 -6.52 9.68 -9.90
CA ILE A 359 -6.33 9.88 -11.33
C ILE A 359 -7.29 9.01 -12.15
N LEU A 360 -7.50 7.75 -11.75
CA LEU A 360 -8.43 6.85 -12.42
C LEU A 360 -9.89 7.30 -12.34
N ARG A 361 -10.30 7.99 -11.26
CA ARG A 361 -11.63 8.59 -11.15
C ARG A 361 -11.85 9.66 -12.23
N ILE A 362 -10.84 10.48 -12.48
CA ILE A 362 -10.86 11.52 -13.52
C ILE A 362 -10.81 10.89 -14.91
N ALA A 363 -9.95 9.88 -15.10
CA ALA A 363 -9.88 9.11 -16.34
C ALA A 363 -11.21 8.41 -16.67
N ALA A 364 -11.91 7.84 -15.68
CA ALA A 364 -13.22 7.21 -15.86
C ALA A 364 -14.27 8.22 -16.33
N LYS A 365 -14.28 9.44 -15.76
CA LYS A 365 -15.16 10.52 -16.20
C LYS A 365 -14.86 10.93 -17.64
N ALA A 366 -13.59 11.04 -18.01
CA ALA A 366 -13.20 11.26 -19.40
C ALA A 366 -13.76 10.12 -20.26
N LEU A 367 -13.39 8.85 -20.01
CA LEU A 367 -13.85 7.70 -20.80
C LEU A 367 -15.37 7.61 -20.99
N ALA A 368 -16.16 8.02 -20.00
CA ALA A 368 -17.62 8.09 -20.09
C ALA A 368 -18.13 9.12 -21.12
N GLY A 369 -17.42 10.24 -21.30
CA GLY A 369 -17.72 11.26 -22.31
C GLY A 369 -17.15 10.96 -23.71
N ALA A 370 -16.36 9.90 -23.86
CA ALA A 370 -15.80 9.52 -25.15
C ALA A 370 -16.87 8.88 -26.04
N PRO A 371 -16.78 8.99 -27.38
CA PRO A 371 -17.78 8.48 -28.31
C PRO A 371 -18.15 7.01 -28.09
N ASP A 372 -19.41 6.67 -28.37
CA ASP A 372 -19.87 5.28 -28.31
C ASP A 372 -19.02 4.37 -29.21
N GLY A 373 -18.71 3.17 -28.73
CA GLY A 373 -17.84 2.22 -29.41
C GLY A 373 -16.33 2.40 -29.16
N THR A 374 -15.91 3.48 -28.50
CA THR A 374 -14.50 3.69 -28.11
C THR A 374 -14.00 2.54 -27.25
N HIS A 375 -12.93 1.86 -27.70
CA HIS A 375 -12.32 0.75 -26.97
C HIS A 375 -10.88 1.08 -26.56
N VAL A 376 -10.57 0.94 -25.28
CA VAL A 376 -9.25 1.28 -24.71
C VAL A 376 -8.49 0.02 -24.32
N VAL A 377 -7.26 -0.09 -24.82
CA VAL A 377 -6.29 -1.09 -24.39
C VAL A 377 -5.37 -0.46 -23.35
N VAL A 378 -5.32 -1.05 -22.17
CA VAL A 378 -4.39 -0.71 -21.08
C VAL A 378 -3.19 -1.65 -21.17
N GLY A 379 -2.02 -1.10 -21.48
CA GLY A 379 -0.75 -1.81 -21.60
C GLY A 379 0.12 -1.60 -20.37
N GLY A 380 0.58 -2.68 -19.74
CA GLY A 380 1.54 -2.62 -18.65
C GLY A 380 2.97 -2.88 -19.14
N HIS A 381 3.93 -2.14 -18.60
CA HIS A 381 5.35 -2.25 -18.94
C HIS A 381 6.23 -2.33 -17.68
N THR A 382 7.35 -3.04 -17.79
CA THR A 382 8.40 -3.11 -16.76
C THR A 382 9.72 -2.58 -17.32
N ASP A 383 10.70 -2.36 -16.45
CA ASP A 383 12.09 -2.30 -16.88
C ASP A 383 12.63 -3.70 -17.19
N SER A 384 13.88 -3.77 -17.67
CA SER A 384 14.54 -5.01 -18.06
C SER A 384 15.24 -5.75 -16.91
N GLN A 385 15.06 -5.34 -15.65
CA GLN A 385 15.68 -6.02 -14.52
C GLN A 385 14.83 -7.21 -14.08
N GLY A 386 15.50 -8.29 -13.66
CA GLY A 386 14.85 -9.50 -13.20
C GLY A 386 14.42 -10.45 -14.32
N ASP A 387 13.54 -11.38 -13.98
CA ASP A 387 13.11 -12.45 -14.88
C ASP A 387 12.06 -11.95 -15.91
N PRO A 388 12.27 -12.16 -17.22
CA PRO A 388 11.33 -11.70 -18.25
C PRO A 388 9.91 -12.27 -18.13
N VAL A 389 9.76 -13.52 -17.67
CA VAL A 389 8.44 -14.16 -17.51
C VAL A 389 7.70 -13.54 -16.34
N ALA A 390 8.39 -13.32 -15.22
CA ALA A 390 7.86 -12.60 -14.07
C ALA A 390 7.46 -11.17 -14.42
N ASN A 391 8.29 -10.46 -15.20
CA ASN A 391 8.01 -9.11 -15.68
C ASN A 391 6.77 -9.06 -16.59
N LEU A 392 6.63 -10.03 -17.48
CA LEU A 392 5.44 -10.15 -18.32
C LEU A 392 4.17 -10.37 -17.47
N ALA A 393 4.23 -11.29 -16.50
CA ALA A 393 3.12 -11.55 -15.58
C ALA A 393 2.74 -10.32 -14.75
N LEU A 394 3.74 -9.65 -14.14
CA LEU A 394 3.53 -8.45 -13.33
C LEU A 394 2.94 -7.30 -14.16
N SER A 395 3.47 -7.08 -15.36
CA SER A 395 2.95 -6.05 -16.27
C SER A 395 1.48 -6.29 -16.64
N ARG A 396 1.09 -7.54 -16.87
CA ARG A 396 -0.30 -7.92 -17.14
C ARG A 396 -1.19 -7.71 -15.92
N GLN A 397 -0.72 -8.09 -14.73
CA GLN A 397 -1.46 -7.88 -13.48
C GLN A 397 -1.70 -6.40 -13.21
N ARG A 398 -0.69 -5.55 -13.42
CA ARG A 398 -0.83 -4.09 -13.28
C ARG A 398 -1.82 -3.47 -14.26
N ALA A 399 -1.76 -3.89 -15.53
CA ALA A 399 -2.73 -3.46 -16.52
C ALA A 399 -4.16 -3.91 -16.16
N GLN A 400 -4.31 -5.15 -15.66
CA GLN A 400 -5.59 -5.66 -15.20
C GLN A 400 -6.13 -4.88 -13.99
N ALA A 401 -5.28 -4.56 -13.01
CA ALA A 401 -5.68 -3.76 -11.86
C ALA A 401 -6.22 -2.37 -12.25
N VAL A 402 -5.64 -1.74 -13.27
CA VAL A 402 -6.16 -0.48 -13.83
C VAL A 402 -7.52 -0.68 -14.49
N VAL A 403 -7.68 -1.74 -15.31
CA VAL A 403 -8.97 -2.07 -15.93
C VAL A 403 -10.03 -2.31 -14.87
N ASP A 404 -9.75 -3.14 -13.87
CA ASP A 404 -10.69 -3.49 -12.80
C ASP A 404 -11.12 -2.24 -12.02
N ALA A 405 -10.18 -1.32 -11.75
CA ALA A 405 -10.47 -0.05 -11.11
C ALA A 405 -11.36 0.86 -11.98
N LEU A 406 -11.10 0.96 -13.29
CA LEU A 406 -11.96 1.73 -14.21
C LEU A 406 -13.36 1.12 -14.33
N VAL A 407 -13.48 -0.21 -14.34
CA VAL A 407 -14.77 -0.90 -14.33
C VAL A 407 -15.54 -0.62 -13.03
N ALA A 408 -14.87 -0.68 -11.88
CA ALA A 408 -15.47 -0.34 -10.60
C ALA A 408 -15.96 1.13 -10.53
N LEU A 409 -15.33 2.02 -11.30
CA LEU A 409 -15.73 3.42 -11.46
C LEU A 409 -16.83 3.64 -12.51
N GLY A 410 -17.35 2.56 -13.12
CA GLY A 410 -18.51 2.60 -14.02
C GLY A 410 -18.18 2.56 -15.51
N VAL A 411 -16.91 2.43 -15.91
CA VAL A 411 -16.55 2.25 -17.33
C VAL A 411 -16.98 0.84 -17.78
N PRO A 412 -17.76 0.69 -18.87
CA PRO A 412 -18.20 -0.63 -19.32
C PRO A 412 -17.02 -1.56 -19.62
N ALA A 413 -17.02 -2.76 -19.04
CA ALA A 413 -15.93 -3.73 -19.20
C ALA A 413 -15.65 -4.08 -20.67
N GLY A 414 -16.68 -4.11 -21.53
CA GLY A 414 -16.53 -4.36 -22.97
C GLY A 414 -15.76 -3.26 -23.73
N ARG A 415 -15.54 -2.09 -23.13
CA ARG A 415 -14.73 -0.99 -23.69
C ARG A 415 -13.27 -1.04 -23.24
N LEU A 416 -12.89 -2.01 -22.42
CA LEU A 416 -11.57 -2.09 -21.80
C LEU A 416 -10.91 -3.44 -22.05
N SER A 417 -9.60 -3.43 -22.24
CA SER A 417 -8.79 -4.65 -22.27
C SER A 417 -7.42 -4.42 -21.65
N ALA A 418 -6.89 -5.42 -20.94
CA ALA A 418 -5.56 -5.38 -20.35
C ALA A 418 -4.56 -6.18 -21.19
N ARG A 419 -3.35 -5.64 -21.38
CA ARG A 419 -2.20 -6.33 -22.01
C ARG A 419 -0.94 -6.12 -21.19
N GLY A 420 -0.17 -7.17 -21.00
CA GLY A 420 1.17 -7.09 -20.43
C GLY A 420 2.22 -7.13 -21.54
N HIS A 421 3.18 -6.20 -21.51
CA HIS A 421 4.28 -6.14 -22.47
C HIS A 421 5.64 -6.51 -21.85
N GLY A 422 5.70 -6.66 -20.52
CA GLY A 422 6.96 -6.84 -19.80
C GLY A 422 7.97 -5.76 -20.16
N SER A 423 9.21 -6.16 -20.44
CA SER A 423 10.31 -5.29 -20.84
C SER A 423 10.47 -5.15 -22.36
N ASN A 424 9.55 -5.67 -23.17
CA ASN A 424 9.73 -5.82 -24.62
C ASN A 424 9.50 -4.53 -25.42
N GLN A 425 8.99 -3.48 -24.79
CA GLN A 425 8.70 -2.18 -25.44
C GLN A 425 9.25 -1.02 -24.59
N PRO A 426 10.59 -0.91 -24.48
CA PRO A 426 11.22 0.19 -23.75
C PRO A 426 11.03 1.52 -24.50
N ILE A 427 10.83 2.60 -23.75
CA ILE A 427 10.80 3.98 -24.26
C ILE A 427 12.04 4.77 -23.85
N ALA A 428 12.85 4.21 -22.96
CA ALA A 428 14.09 4.79 -22.49
C ALA A 428 15.13 3.69 -22.22
N ASP A 429 16.39 4.11 -22.07
CA ASP A 429 17.51 3.20 -21.85
C ASP A 429 17.43 2.51 -20.47
N ASN A 430 17.35 1.18 -20.45
CA ASN A 430 17.31 0.40 -19.21
C ASN A 430 18.63 0.40 -18.41
N ARG A 431 19.72 0.91 -18.99
CA ARG A 431 21.01 1.02 -18.29
C ARG A 431 20.98 2.10 -17.21
N THR A 432 20.20 3.16 -17.39
CA THR A 432 20.11 4.26 -16.42
C THR A 432 18.93 4.05 -15.45
N GLY A 433 19.06 4.56 -14.21
CA GLY A 433 17.96 4.50 -13.23
C GLY A 433 16.71 5.25 -13.72
N GLU A 434 16.92 6.38 -14.39
CA GLU A 434 15.87 7.20 -14.99
C GLU A 434 15.14 6.47 -16.12
N GLY A 435 15.88 5.83 -17.03
CA GLY A 435 15.26 5.12 -18.14
C GLY A 435 14.50 3.87 -17.67
N ARG A 436 14.98 3.17 -16.64
CA ARG A 436 14.20 2.11 -15.97
C ARG A 436 12.91 2.66 -15.36
N ALA A 437 12.97 3.82 -14.71
CA ALA A 437 11.77 4.45 -14.15
C ALA A 437 10.75 4.82 -15.24
N ALA A 438 11.20 5.34 -16.38
CA ALA A 438 10.32 5.63 -17.53
C ALA A 438 9.72 4.35 -18.15
N ASN A 439 10.45 3.23 -18.14
CA ASN A 439 9.95 1.96 -18.67
C ASN A 439 8.89 1.30 -17.78
N ARG A 440 8.92 1.52 -16.46
CA ARG A 440 7.88 1.07 -15.53
C ARG A 440 6.64 1.97 -15.60
N ARG A 441 5.78 1.73 -16.60
CA ARG A 441 4.61 2.59 -16.89
C ARG A 441 3.36 1.79 -17.25
N ILE A 442 2.23 2.50 -17.23
CA ILE A 442 0.98 2.10 -17.90
C ILE A 442 0.85 2.96 -19.16
N ALA A 443 0.49 2.33 -20.27
CA ALA A 443 0.18 2.99 -21.52
C ALA A 443 -1.26 2.71 -21.92
N TYR A 444 -1.88 3.66 -22.60
CA TYR A 444 -3.24 3.55 -23.10
C TYR A 444 -3.23 3.63 -24.63
N THR A 445 -4.05 2.81 -25.28
CA THR A 445 -4.29 2.90 -26.72
C THR A 445 -5.77 2.86 -26.97
N VAL A 446 -6.32 3.94 -27.52
CA VAL A 446 -7.73 3.99 -27.94
C VAL A 446 -7.82 3.45 -29.37
N LYS A 447 -8.80 2.56 -29.61
CA LYS A 447 -9.08 1.93 -30.90
C LYS A 447 -10.40 2.36 -31.47
#